data_AF-A0A021WXW3-F1
#
_entry.id   AF-A0A021WXW3-F1
#
_cell.length_a   1.000
_cell.length_b   1.000
_cell.length_c   1.000
_cell.angle_alpha   90.00
_cell.angle_beta   90.00
_cell.angle_gamma   90.00
#
_symmetry.space_group_name_H-M   'P 1'
#
loop_
_entity.id
_entity.type
_entity.pdbx_description
1 polymer ?
#
loop_
_entity_poly.entity_id
_entity_poly.type
_entity_poly.pdbx_seq_one_letter_code
_entity_poly.pdbx_strand_id
1 'polypeptide(L)'
;MAATIIPLITLAIIVFVLWIAIRANIEARRNPHRVESTTRTEAERRRIALSLRDALSRKPLGATLAEQLWRKLANEVPGNGVIYDYHRDFCGQGLIRTDDGVMLADVQDGGAYFGSPIAAWKTEEDFVAFLARQSDFSMSGWDAGEPAFFTEDDWYRNNQRLTRTVLERYLSRL
;
A
#
# COMPACT_ATOMS: atom_id res chain seq x y z
N MET A 1 -13.01 16.75 -49.86
CA MET A 1 -13.23 16.01 -48.61
C MET A 1 -12.02 16.02 -47.67
N ALA A 2 -10.77 15.94 -48.15
CA ALA A 2 -9.57 16.05 -47.29
C ALA A 2 -9.38 17.41 -46.60
N ALA A 3 -9.82 18.51 -47.23
CA ALA A 3 -9.63 19.88 -46.75
C ALA A 3 -10.38 20.23 -45.44
N THR A 4 -11.44 19.48 -45.09
CA THR A 4 -12.20 19.66 -43.84
C THR A 4 -11.87 18.60 -42.80
N ILE A 5 -11.45 17.41 -43.23
CA ILE A 5 -11.10 16.29 -42.35
C ILE A 5 -9.79 16.56 -41.61
N ILE A 6 -8.77 17.11 -42.29
CA ILE A 6 -7.46 17.37 -41.68
C ILE A 6 -7.57 18.40 -40.52
N PRO A 7 -8.23 19.57 -40.68
CA PRO A 7 -8.40 20.52 -39.58
C PRO A 7 -9.18 19.97 -38.37
N LEU A 8 -10.18 19.11 -38.62
CA LEU A 8 -10.98 18.49 -37.56
C LEU A 8 -10.17 17.48 -36.76
N ILE A 9 -9.33 16.68 -37.42
CA ILE A 9 -8.42 15.75 -36.76
C ILE A 9 -7.38 16.53 -35.93
N THR A 10 -6.81 17.61 -36.50
CA THR A 10 -5.87 18.47 -35.77
C THR A 10 -6.51 19.09 -34.53
N LEU A 11 -7.75 19.58 -34.64
CA LEU A 11 -8.49 20.13 -33.49
C LEU A 11 -8.75 19.07 -32.42
N ALA A 12 -9.15 17.85 -32.80
CA ALA A 12 -9.38 16.76 -31.87
C ALA A 12 -8.10 16.38 -31.09
N ILE A 13 -6.95 16.36 -31.77
CA ILE A 13 -5.65 16.11 -31.14
C ILE A 13 -5.30 17.22 -30.14
N ILE A 14 -5.50 18.50 -30.51
CA ILE A 14 -5.23 19.63 -29.62
C ILE A 14 -6.11 19.58 -28.38
N VAL A 15 -7.40 19.32 -28.53
CA VAL A 15 -8.33 19.19 -27.41
C VAL A 15 -7.94 18.04 -26.49
N PHE A 16 -7.54 16.90 -27.06
CA PHE A 16 -7.08 15.74 -26.30
C PHE A 16 -5.81 16.03 -25.48
N VAL A 17 -4.81 16.68 -26.10
CA VAL A 17 -3.57 17.06 -25.41
C VAL A 17 -3.85 18.07 -24.29
N LEU A 18 -4.70 19.07 -24.53
CA LEU A 18 -5.12 20.04 -23.52
C LEU A 18 -5.85 19.35 -22.35
N TRP A 19 -6.75 18.42 -22.65
CA TRP A 19 -7.47 17.66 -21.63
C TRP A 19 -6.52 16.83 -20.75
N ILE A 20 -5.54 16.15 -21.36
CA ILE A 20 -4.51 15.41 -20.61
C ILE A 20 -3.72 16.36 -19.71
N ALA A 21 -3.28 17.51 -20.23
CA ALA A 21 -2.50 18.48 -19.45
C ALA A 21 -3.31 19.06 -18.27
N ILE A 22 -4.59 19.39 -18.48
CA ILE A 22 -5.48 19.86 -17.42
C ILE A 22 -5.68 18.78 -16.35
N ARG A 23 -5.94 17.54 -16.77
CA ARG A 23 -6.14 16.42 -15.85
C ARG A 23 -4.89 16.17 -15.01
N ALA A 24 -3.71 16.17 -15.64
CA ALA A 24 -2.43 16.01 -14.96
C ALA A 24 -2.18 17.15 -13.94
N ASN A 25 -2.51 18.40 -14.27
CA ASN A 25 -2.37 19.53 -13.36
C ASN A 25 -3.35 19.46 -12.17
N ILE A 26 -4.60 19.03 -12.40
CA ILE A 26 -5.57 18.80 -11.32
C ILE A 26 -5.09 17.68 -10.39
N GLU A 27 -4.52 16.61 -10.94
CA GLU A 27 -3.98 15.49 -10.16
C GLU A 27 -2.72 15.88 -9.37
N ALA A 28 -1.83 16.68 -9.95
CA ALA A 28 -0.67 17.25 -9.28
C ALA A 28 -1.07 18.17 -8.10
N ARG A 29 -2.12 18.99 -8.27
CA ARG A 29 -2.67 19.82 -7.19
C ARG A 29 -3.31 19.01 -6.07
N ARG A 30 -3.89 17.84 -6.38
CA ARG A 30 -4.46 16.92 -5.39
C ARG A 30 -3.39 16.18 -4.60
N ASN A 31 -2.20 15.99 -5.18
CA ASN A 31 -1.10 15.29 -4.52
C ASN A 31 0.22 16.05 -4.72
N PRO A 32 0.42 17.21 -4.05
CA PRO A 32 1.58 18.07 -4.24
C PRO A 32 2.91 17.41 -3.84
N HIS A 33 2.88 16.25 -3.19
CA HIS A 33 4.08 15.50 -2.83
C HIS A 33 4.59 14.56 -3.94
N ARG A 34 3.83 14.32 -5.02
CA ARG A 34 4.17 13.33 -6.06
C ARG A 34 5.29 13.77 -7.02
N VAL A 35 5.63 15.06 -7.08
CA VAL A 35 6.50 15.61 -8.16
C VAL A 35 7.89 16.09 -7.69
N GLU A 36 8.19 16.20 -6.39
CA GLU A 36 9.46 16.77 -5.89
C GLU A 36 10.19 15.85 -4.89
N SER A 37 10.57 14.65 -5.32
CA SER A 37 11.41 13.78 -4.49
C SER A 37 12.88 14.24 -4.53
N THR A 38 13.40 14.65 -5.70
CA THR A 38 14.83 14.89 -5.90
C THR A 38 15.34 16.25 -5.45
N THR A 39 14.46 17.24 -5.23
CA THR A 39 14.84 18.62 -4.87
C THR A 39 14.75 18.92 -3.37
N ARG A 40 14.16 18.02 -2.57
CA ARG A 40 13.96 18.24 -1.13
C ARG A 40 15.22 17.97 -0.32
N THR A 41 15.50 18.88 0.62
CA THR A 41 16.53 18.66 1.64
C THR A 41 16.16 17.50 2.56
N GLU A 42 17.17 16.89 3.19
CA GLU A 42 16.95 15.81 4.17
C GLU A 42 16.08 16.27 5.34
N ALA A 43 16.28 17.49 5.83
CA ALA A 43 15.47 18.08 6.90
C ALA A 43 13.99 18.20 6.49
N GLU A 44 13.71 18.58 5.25
CA GLU A 44 12.34 18.65 4.73
C GLU A 44 11.71 17.26 4.60
N ARG A 45 12.45 16.29 4.04
CA ARG A 45 11.99 14.89 3.95
C ARG A 45 11.65 14.34 5.32
N ARG A 46 12.52 14.57 6.31
CA ARG A 46 12.31 14.16 7.70
C ARG A 46 11.07 14.83 8.30
N ARG A 47 10.89 16.15 8.11
CA ARG A 47 9.69 16.86 8.58
C ARG A 47 8.41 16.28 7.99
N ILE A 48 8.41 15.98 6.68
CA ILE A 48 7.26 15.37 6.01
C ILE A 48 7.01 13.96 6.55
N ALA A 49 8.06 13.14 6.71
CA ALA A 49 7.94 11.79 7.24
C ALA A 49 7.33 11.78 8.65
N LEU A 50 7.76 12.70 9.53
CA LEU A 50 7.18 12.89 10.87
C LEU A 50 5.72 13.35 10.80
N SER A 51 5.40 14.30 9.91
CA SER A 51 4.01 14.75 9.72
C SER A 51 3.10 13.62 9.23
N LEU A 52 3.57 12.77 8.31
CA LEU A 52 2.83 11.62 7.82
C LEU A 52 2.63 10.58 8.92
N ARG A 53 3.69 10.27 9.69
CA ARG A 53 3.62 9.40 10.87
C ARG A 53 2.56 9.89 11.86
N ASP A 54 2.55 11.18 12.16
CA ASP A 54 1.67 11.75 13.18
C ASP A 54 0.20 11.69 12.75
N ALA A 55 -0.07 11.73 11.45
CA ALA A 55 -1.40 11.59 10.86
C ALA A 55 -1.93 10.14 10.83
N LEU A 56 -1.09 9.12 11.10
CA LEU A 56 -1.54 7.73 11.08
C LEU A 56 -2.53 7.43 12.21
N SER A 57 -3.57 6.67 11.87
CA SER A 57 -4.54 6.20 12.85
C SER A 57 -3.89 5.26 13.85
N ARG A 58 -4.15 5.51 15.13
CA ARG A 58 -3.80 4.62 16.25
C ARG A 58 -4.97 3.76 16.71
N LYS A 59 -6.11 3.84 16.01
CA LYS A 59 -7.28 3.02 16.33
C LYS A 59 -6.98 1.56 15.98
N PRO A 60 -7.15 0.62 16.94
CA PRO A 60 -6.95 -0.78 16.66
C PRO A 60 -7.81 -1.29 15.49
N LEU A 61 -7.32 -2.29 14.77
CA LEU A 61 -8.05 -2.96 13.69
C LEU A 61 -9.34 -3.61 14.22
N GLY A 62 -9.23 -4.25 15.39
CA GLY A 62 -10.31 -4.96 16.07
C GLY A 62 -10.44 -6.41 15.61
N ALA A 63 -10.99 -7.26 16.49
CA ALA A 63 -11.12 -8.70 16.26
C ALA A 63 -11.92 -9.02 15.01
N THR A 64 -13.06 -8.34 14.80
CA THR A 64 -13.94 -8.59 13.66
C THR A 64 -13.24 -8.43 12.30
N LEU A 65 -12.41 -7.39 12.13
CA LEU A 65 -11.68 -7.20 10.88
C LEU A 65 -10.61 -8.29 10.71
N ALA A 66 -9.91 -8.64 11.79
CA ALA A 66 -8.88 -9.67 11.77
C ALA A 66 -9.45 -11.07 11.46
N GLU A 67 -10.59 -11.43 12.05
CA GLU A 67 -11.30 -12.69 11.78
C GLU A 67 -11.74 -12.78 10.31
N GLN A 68 -12.30 -11.70 9.76
CA GLN A 68 -12.69 -11.65 8.35
C GLN A 68 -11.49 -11.83 7.42
N LEU A 69 -10.35 -11.21 7.75
CA LEU A 69 -9.11 -11.38 7.00
C LEU A 69 -8.60 -12.81 7.06
N TRP A 70 -8.55 -13.42 8.26
CA TRP A 70 -8.15 -14.81 8.40
C TRP A 70 -9.01 -15.72 7.52
N ARG A 71 -10.34 -15.60 7.63
CA ARG A 71 -11.26 -16.44 6.86
C ARG A 71 -11.09 -16.26 5.36
N LYS A 72 -10.90 -15.03 4.87
CA LYS A 72 -10.64 -14.82 3.44
C LYS A 72 -9.29 -15.40 3.02
N LEU A 73 -8.23 -15.13 3.77
CA LEU A 73 -6.87 -15.63 3.47
C LEU A 73 -6.78 -17.15 3.53
N ALA A 74 -7.42 -17.80 4.50
CA ALA A 74 -7.43 -19.26 4.64
C ALA A 74 -8.06 -19.97 3.42
N ASN A 75 -8.97 -19.28 2.71
CA ASN A 75 -9.61 -19.78 1.49
C ASN A 75 -8.89 -19.36 0.20
N GLU A 76 -7.81 -18.59 0.28
CA GLU A 76 -6.97 -18.29 -0.88
C GLU A 76 -6.11 -19.48 -1.30
N VAL A 77 -5.64 -19.42 -2.55
CA VAL A 77 -4.57 -20.32 -3.01
C VAL A 77 -3.26 -19.92 -2.32
N PRO A 78 -2.44 -20.88 -1.82
CA PRO A 78 -1.11 -20.57 -1.30
C PRO A 78 -0.29 -19.70 -2.25
N GLY A 79 0.36 -18.68 -1.69
CA GLY A 79 1.04 -17.62 -2.44
C GLY A 79 0.18 -16.39 -2.73
N ASN A 80 -1.14 -16.43 -2.49
CA ASN A 80 -2.01 -15.25 -2.64
C ASN A 80 -2.36 -14.61 -1.29
N GLY A 81 -2.85 -13.37 -1.34
CA GLY A 81 -3.40 -12.70 -0.16
C GLY A 81 -3.46 -11.19 -0.29
N VAL A 82 -3.26 -10.50 0.84
CA VAL A 82 -3.17 -9.05 0.88
C VAL A 82 -1.81 -8.63 0.35
N ILE A 83 -1.81 -7.90 -0.77
CA ILE A 83 -0.64 -7.23 -1.32
C ILE A 83 -1.00 -5.75 -1.46
N TYR A 84 -0.13 -4.87 -0.95
CA TYR A 84 -0.37 -3.42 -0.93
C TYR A 84 -0.57 -2.86 -2.34
N ASP A 85 0.36 -3.15 -3.25
CA ASP A 85 0.30 -2.78 -4.66
C ASP A 85 1.05 -3.79 -5.54
N TYR A 86 0.76 -3.84 -6.83
CA TYR A 86 1.35 -4.78 -7.78
C TYR A 86 2.22 -4.03 -8.79
N HIS A 87 3.54 -4.10 -8.62
CA HIS A 87 4.47 -3.46 -9.55
C HIS A 87 5.85 -4.13 -9.57
N ARG A 88 6.68 -3.73 -10.53
CA ARG A 88 7.93 -4.42 -10.88
C ARG A 88 8.97 -4.53 -9.76
N ASP A 89 8.98 -3.63 -8.77
CA ASP A 89 9.98 -3.63 -7.70
C ASP A 89 9.33 -3.99 -6.33
N PHE A 90 9.70 -3.31 -5.24
CA PHE A 90 9.20 -3.56 -3.89
C PHE A 90 7.69 -3.27 -3.74
N CYS A 91 6.86 -4.31 -3.67
CA CYS A 91 5.40 -4.19 -3.60
C CYS A 91 4.86 -3.85 -2.20
N GLY A 92 5.74 -3.67 -1.21
CA GLY A 92 5.35 -3.44 0.18
C GLY A 92 5.32 -4.71 1.03
N GLN A 93 4.65 -4.59 2.17
CA GLN A 93 4.34 -5.74 3.01
C GLN A 93 2.99 -6.36 2.65
N GLY A 94 2.89 -7.67 2.82
CA GLY A 94 1.68 -8.43 2.53
C GLY A 94 1.39 -9.50 3.57
N LEU A 95 0.11 -9.88 3.65
CA LEU A 95 -0.35 -11.06 4.38
C LEU A 95 -0.66 -12.14 3.36
N ILE A 96 0.14 -13.20 3.34
CA ILE A 96 0.15 -14.20 2.27
C ILE A 96 -0.26 -15.55 2.85
N ARG A 97 -1.19 -16.22 2.17
CA ARG A 97 -1.57 -17.60 2.47
C ARG A 97 -0.39 -18.53 2.21
N THR A 98 0.01 -19.31 3.20
CA THR A 98 0.97 -20.43 3.05
C THR A 98 0.21 -21.75 2.90
N ASP A 99 0.88 -22.89 2.92
CA ASP A 99 0.17 -24.18 2.97
C ASP A 99 -0.50 -24.40 4.34
N ASP A 100 0.12 -23.94 5.42
CA ASP A 100 -0.22 -24.26 6.81
C ASP A 100 -0.71 -23.08 7.64
N GLY A 101 -0.80 -21.89 7.07
CA GLY A 101 -1.32 -20.71 7.74
C GLY A 101 -1.24 -19.44 6.90
N VAL A 102 -0.91 -18.33 7.55
CA VAL A 102 -0.69 -17.01 6.93
C VAL A 102 0.66 -16.48 7.40
N MET A 103 1.41 -15.86 6.50
CA MET A 103 2.64 -15.15 6.84
C MET A 103 2.54 -13.66 6.51
N LEU A 104 3.20 -12.84 7.32
CA LEU A 104 3.58 -11.48 6.97
C LEU A 104 4.96 -11.51 6.32
N ALA A 105 5.09 -10.94 5.13
CA ALA A 105 6.36 -10.87 4.42
C ALA A 105 6.45 -9.61 3.55
N ASP A 106 7.67 -9.25 3.19
CA ASP A 106 7.91 -8.34 2.07
C ASP A 106 7.53 -9.01 0.76
N VAL A 107 6.92 -8.24 -0.13
CA VAL A 107 6.44 -8.68 -1.43
C VAL A 107 7.19 -7.92 -2.52
N GLN A 108 7.61 -8.60 -3.58
CA GLN A 108 8.38 -8.03 -4.68
C GLN A 108 7.85 -8.52 -6.04
N ASP A 109 8.22 -7.79 -7.08
CA ASP A 109 8.02 -8.12 -8.49
C ASP A 109 6.58 -8.54 -8.84
N GLY A 110 5.61 -7.71 -8.46
CA GLY A 110 4.20 -7.93 -8.72
C GLY A 110 3.61 -9.13 -7.96
N GLY A 111 4.15 -9.46 -6.79
CA GLY A 111 3.68 -10.58 -5.99
C GLY A 111 4.28 -11.92 -6.36
N ALA A 112 5.29 -11.95 -7.24
CA ALA A 112 5.96 -13.18 -7.65
C ALA A 112 6.98 -13.70 -6.61
N TYR A 113 7.52 -12.80 -5.78
CA TYR A 113 8.54 -13.15 -4.78
C TYR A 113 8.17 -12.62 -3.40
N PHE A 114 8.39 -13.47 -2.39
CA PHE A 114 8.25 -13.14 -0.98
C PHE A 114 9.61 -13.19 -0.30
N GLY A 115 9.91 -12.19 0.51
CA GLY A 115 11.05 -12.21 1.42
C GLY A 115 10.88 -13.26 2.52
N SER A 116 11.89 -13.37 3.40
CA SER A 116 11.77 -14.19 4.61
C SER A 116 10.54 -13.77 5.42
N PRO A 117 9.79 -14.73 6.01
CA PRO A 117 8.64 -14.40 6.86
C PRO A 117 9.07 -13.49 8.01
N ILE A 118 8.40 -12.35 8.10
CA ILE A 118 8.54 -11.40 9.21
C ILE A 118 7.79 -11.94 10.43
N ALA A 119 6.61 -12.51 10.19
CA ALA A 119 5.83 -13.26 11.17
C ALA A 119 4.98 -14.32 10.45
N ALA A 120 4.57 -15.37 11.16
CA ALA A 120 3.71 -16.41 10.62
C ALA A 120 2.77 -16.97 11.69
N TRP A 121 1.56 -17.31 11.29
CA TRP A 121 0.50 -17.82 12.16
C TRP A 121 -0.15 -19.05 11.53
N LYS A 122 -0.28 -20.12 12.31
CA LYS A 122 -0.92 -21.37 11.87
C LYS A 122 -2.38 -21.48 12.31
N THR A 123 -2.80 -20.64 13.26
CA THR A 123 -4.13 -20.68 13.87
C THR A 123 -4.83 -19.34 13.71
N GLU A 124 -6.16 -19.39 13.65
CA GLU A 124 -7.00 -18.18 13.64
C GLU A 124 -6.79 -17.39 14.92
N GLU A 125 -6.71 -18.06 16.07
CA GLU A 125 -6.61 -17.37 17.36
C GLU A 125 -5.35 -16.52 17.45
N ASP A 126 -4.19 -17.05 17.07
CA ASP A 126 -2.92 -16.32 17.17
C ASP A 126 -2.86 -15.17 16.16
N PHE A 127 -3.36 -15.40 14.95
CA PHE A 127 -3.44 -14.36 13.91
C PHE A 127 -4.37 -13.22 14.35
N VAL A 128 -5.56 -13.55 14.85
CA VAL A 128 -6.55 -12.57 15.29
C VAL A 128 -6.05 -11.81 16.51
N ALA A 129 -5.47 -12.51 17.50
CA ALA A 129 -4.90 -11.88 18.69
C ALA A 129 -3.78 -10.90 18.33
N PHE A 130 -2.93 -11.25 17.35
CA PHE A 130 -1.90 -10.35 16.85
C PHE A 130 -2.47 -9.17 16.07
N LEU A 131 -3.32 -9.42 15.07
CA LEU A 131 -3.73 -8.39 14.11
C LEU A 131 -4.77 -7.43 14.69
N ALA A 132 -5.67 -7.91 15.56
CA ALA A 132 -6.74 -7.10 16.14
C ALA A 132 -6.23 -5.88 16.93
N ARG A 133 -5.06 -6.01 17.56
CA ARG A 133 -4.41 -4.94 18.33
C ARG A 133 -3.58 -3.98 17.47
N GLN A 134 -3.35 -4.29 16.19
CA GLN A 134 -2.59 -3.43 15.29
C GLN A 134 -3.38 -2.20 14.88
N SER A 135 -2.70 -1.18 14.37
CA SER A 135 -3.26 0.04 13.80
C SER A 135 -2.43 0.49 12.60
N ASP A 136 -2.89 1.49 11.85
CA ASP A 136 -2.09 2.06 10.76
C ASP A 136 -0.73 2.56 11.26
N PHE A 137 -0.69 3.09 12.49
CA PHE A 137 0.56 3.51 13.13
C PHE A 137 1.47 2.32 13.48
N SER A 138 0.97 1.27 14.14
CA SER A 138 1.84 0.16 14.54
C SER A 138 2.38 -0.63 13.34
N MET A 139 1.61 -0.71 12.24
CA MET A 139 2.04 -1.38 11.00
C MET A 139 2.95 -0.53 10.10
N SER A 140 3.22 0.73 10.47
CA SER A 140 3.94 1.68 9.61
C SER A 140 5.46 1.58 9.64
N GLY A 141 6.01 0.84 10.61
CA GLY A 141 7.44 0.78 10.91
C GLY A 141 7.97 1.85 11.86
N TRP A 142 7.12 2.74 12.37
CA TRP A 142 7.51 3.75 13.37
C TRP A 142 7.40 3.30 14.82
N ASP A 143 6.56 2.31 15.11
CA ASP A 143 6.24 1.91 16.47
C ASP A 143 7.27 0.92 17.02
N ALA A 144 8.20 1.41 17.85
CA ALA A 144 9.21 0.56 18.51
C ALA A 144 8.60 -0.49 19.46
N GLY A 145 7.34 -0.30 19.88
CA GLY A 145 6.59 -1.29 20.66
C GLY A 145 6.07 -2.46 19.83
N GLU A 146 6.20 -2.41 18.50
CA GLU A 146 5.75 -3.45 17.59
C GLU A 146 6.91 -4.00 16.72
N PRO A 147 7.69 -4.97 17.25
CA PRO A 147 8.86 -5.49 16.56
C PRO A 147 8.58 -6.14 15.20
N ALA A 148 7.37 -6.65 14.97
CA ALA A 148 7.04 -7.26 13.67
C ALA A 148 6.98 -6.23 12.53
N PHE A 149 6.82 -4.95 12.85
CA PHE A 149 6.75 -3.90 11.83
C PHE A 149 7.87 -2.87 11.96
N PHE A 150 8.36 -2.64 13.18
CA PHE A 150 9.37 -1.63 13.49
C PHE A 150 10.62 -1.75 12.62
N THR A 151 11.15 -0.59 12.23
CA THR A 151 12.41 -0.48 11.51
C THR A 151 13.10 0.83 11.83
N GLU A 152 14.42 0.83 11.71
CA GLU A 152 15.24 2.05 11.73
C GLU A 152 15.48 2.61 10.32
N ASP A 153 15.14 1.86 9.27
CA ASP A 153 15.27 2.31 7.89
C ASP A 153 14.18 3.32 7.52
N ASP A 154 14.60 4.57 7.32
CA ASP A 154 13.73 5.67 6.93
C ASP A 154 13.05 5.46 5.57
N TRP A 155 13.67 4.74 4.63
CA TRP A 155 13.04 4.41 3.36
C TRP A 155 11.91 3.39 3.55
N TYR A 156 12.05 2.46 4.50
CA TYR A 156 11.09 1.40 4.75
C TYR A 156 9.89 1.88 5.58
N ARG A 157 10.04 2.95 6.37
CA ARG A 157 8.96 3.57 7.16
C ARG A 157 7.88 4.19 6.27
N ASN A 158 6.61 3.93 6.57
CA ASN A 158 5.43 4.36 5.80
C ASN A 158 5.38 3.88 4.34
N ASN A 159 6.44 3.26 3.81
CA ASN A 159 6.52 2.86 2.43
C ASN A 159 5.76 1.54 2.21
N GLN A 160 4.63 1.63 1.51
CA GLN A 160 3.83 0.48 1.06
C GLN A 160 3.48 -0.50 2.19
N ARG A 161 3.05 0.08 3.32
CA ARG A 161 2.67 -0.64 4.54
C ARG A 161 1.20 -1.02 4.56
N LEU A 162 0.90 -2.08 5.31
CA LEU A 162 -0.49 -2.46 5.58
C LEU A 162 -1.21 -1.33 6.32
N THR A 163 -2.43 -1.05 5.90
CA THR A 163 -3.34 -0.11 6.56
C THR A 163 -4.73 -0.72 6.58
N ARG A 164 -5.59 -0.24 7.49
CA ARG A 164 -7.00 -0.60 7.51
C ARG A 164 -7.64 -0.52 6.12
N THR A 165 -7.37 0.56 5.38
CA THR A 165 -7.94 0.76 4.04
C THR A 165 -7.48 -0.31 3.04
N VAL A 166 -6.22 -0.73 3.10
CA VAL A 166 -5.68 -1.81 2.24
C VAL A 166 -6.36 -3.13 2.58
N LEU A 167 -6.51 -3.42 3.87
CA LEU A 167 -7.14 -4.64 4.36
C LEU A 167 -8.63 -4.71 3.99
N GLU A 168 -9.37 -3.62 4.20
CA GLU A 168 -10.79 -3.52 3.85
C GLU A 168 -11.00 -3.59 2.33
N ARG A 169 -10.11 -3.00 1.53
CA ARG A 169 -10.12 -3.15 0.06
C ARG A 169 -9.89 -4.60 -0.37
N TYR A 170 -9.02 -5.33 0.32
CA TYR A 170 -8.81 -6.75 0.03
C TYR A 170 -10.07 -7.55 0.34
N LEU A 171 -10.72 -7.31 1.48
CA LEU A 171 -11.97 -7.98 1.87
C LEU A 171 -13.13 -7.72 0.91
N SER A 172 -13.15 -6.58 0.22
CA SER A 172 -14.19 -6.26 -0.76
C SER A 172 -13.96 -6.87 -2.15
N ARG A 173 -12.82 -7.54 -2.38
CA ARG A 173 -12.59 -8.31 -3.61
C ARG A 173 -13.45 -9.57 -3.59
N LEU A 174 -14.22 -9.77 -4.66
CA LEU A 174 -14.99 -10.98 -4.91
C LEU A 174 -14.07 -12.19 -5.05
#